data_AF-A0AAD7I1N0-F1
#
_entry.id   AF-A0AAD7I1N0-F1
#
_cell.length_a   1.000
_cell.length_b   1.000
_cell.length_c   1.000
_cell.angle_alpha   90.00
_cell.angle_beta   90.00
_cell.angle_gamma   90.00
#
_symmetry.space_group_name_H-M   'P 1'
#
loop_
_entity.id
_entity.type
_entity.pdbx_description
1 polymer ?
#
loop_
_entity_poly.entity_id
_entity_poly.type
_entity_poly.pdbx_seq_one_letter_code
_entity_poly.pdbx_strand_id
1 'polypeptide(L)'
;MPDLSTVRKFNTAWVPAYTPVGIFVGGTSGIGQGIAEAFARHTKGNAHIVIVGRNSAAAATILAGLPPAPAGANVTRDFVPCDLTSIASVKRVAASLGARFPRINLLVTTAGAINFESAITSEGLEVSAAVWYYARWALLAGLLPAIRAAHAAGEDARVMAVFSAGQGTALDLGDLGLQKALKPVRDFAGFRTAGGQASTYIDLMFKDYAARNPGITFVHAHPGLVDTPLLKSVPLNPDIVATAKSIEVCGEHQLYALLKAPAGASRTGQDGDDIGTDLPATEEVQRTLWEHTEEVIGGIE
;
A
#
# COMPACT_ATOMS: atom_id res chain seq x y z
N MET A 1 4.95 -8.14 -20.63
CA MET A 1 4.69 -8.32 -19.18
C MET A 1 5.05 -9.76 -18.82
N PRO A 2 5.71 -10.02 -17.69
CA PRO A 2 6.17 -11.36 -17.34
C PRO A 2 4.96 -12.26 -17.05
N ASP A 3 4.99 -13.51 -17.53
CA ASP A 3 3.94 -14.47 -17.17
C ASP A 3 4.06 -14.94 -15.71
N LEU A 4 2.99 -15.55 -15.19
CA LEU A 4 2.92 -16.00 -13.80
C LEU A 4 4.02 -17.01 -13.42
N SER A 5 4.48 -17.83 -14.36
CA SER A 5 5.54 -18.81 -14.08
C SER A 5 6.89 -18.12 -13.86
N THR A 6 7.17 -17.10 -14.67
CA THR A 6 8.36 -16.25 -14.58
C THR A 6 8.35 -15.47 -13.28
N VAL A 7 7.21 -14.89 -12.93
CA VAL A 7 6.96 -14.17 -11.68
C VAL A 7 7.22 -15.07 -10.46
N ARG A 8 6.61 -16.25 -10.40
CA ARG A 8 6.79 -17.20 -9.29
C ARG A 8 8.22 -17.68 -9.14
N LYS A 9 8.90 -17.93 -10.26
CA LYS A 9 10.31 -18.33 -10.27
C LYS A 9 11.19 -17.23 -9.67
N PHE A 10 10.95 -15.97 -10.04
CA PHE A 10 11.67 -14.83 -9.48
C PHE A 10 11.39 -14.68 -7.98
N ASN A 11 10.12 -14.68 -7.56
CA ASN A 11 9.75 -14.55 -6.14
C ASN A 11 10.38 -15.67 -5.29
N THR A 12 10.42 -16.91 -5.79
CA THR A 12 11.04 -18.05 -5.11
C THR A 12 12.56 -17.93 -4.99
N ALA A 13 13.20 -17.23 -5.93
CA ALA A 13 14.65 -17.00 -5.90
C ALA A 13 15.05 -15.92 -4.89
N TRP A 14 14.11 -15.09 -4.43
CA TRP A 14 14.36 -14.14 -3.34
C TRP A 14 14.40 -14.89 -2.00
N VAL A 15 15.63 -15.21 -1.58
CA VAL A 15 15.92 -15.91 -0.32
C VAL A 15 16.84 -15.03 0.51
N PRO A 16 16.31 -14.11 1.34
CA PRO A 16 17.14 -13.24 2.16
C PRO A 16 17.96 -14.05 3.17
N ALA A 17 19.17 -13.57 3.49
CA ALA A 17 20.04 -14.16 4.52
C ALA A 17 19.57 -13.88 5.96
N TYR A 18 18.44 -13.18 6.10
CA TYR A 18 17.81 -12.77 7.35
C TYR A 18 16.34 -13.22 7.34
N THR A 19 15.68 -13.26 8.50
CA THR A 19 14.24 -13.50 8.58
C THR A 19 13.50 -12.17 8.34
N PRO A 20 12.83 -12.00 7.19
CA PRO A 20 12.27 -10.70 6.83
C PRO A 20 11.00 -10.39 7.62
N VAL A 21 10.74 -9.10 7.82
CA VAL A 21 9.50 -8.57 8.40
C VAL A 21 8.65 -7.91 7.32
N GLY A 22 7.44 -8.45 7.11
CA GLY A 22 6.43 -7.91 6.22
C GLY A 22 5.20 -7.38 6.98
N ILE A 23 4.90 -6.10 6.78
CA ILE A 23 3.71 -5.43 7.32
C ILE A 23 2.71 -5.19 6.18
N PHE A 24 1.53 -5.81 6.27
CA PHE A 24 0.51 -5.81 5.22
C PHE A 24 -0.74 -5.05 5.69
N VAL A 25 -0.79 -3.76 5.38
CA VAL A 25 -1.88 -2.86 5.74
C VAL A 25 -2.99 -2.94 4.70
N GLY A 26 -4.19 -3.30 5.15
CA GLY A 26 -5.27 -3.74 4.25
C GLY A 26 -5.14 -5.23 3.88
N GLY A 27 -4.40 -6.03 4.66
CA GLY A 27 -4.16 -7.45 4.41
C GLY A 27 -5.29 -8.40 4.82
N THR A 28 -6.42 -7.89 5.32
CA THR A 28 -7.53 -8.74 5.81
C THR A 28 -8.44 -9.28 4.69
N SER A 29 -8.22 -8.86 3.45
CA SER A 29 -8.91 -9.37 2.25
C SER A 29 -8.22 -8.86 0.98
N GLY A 30 -8.65 -9.38 -0.17
CA GLY A 30 -8.33 -8.79 -1.47
C GLY A 30 -6.83 -8.82 -1.80
N ILE A 31 -6.33 -7.74 -2.38
CA ILE A 31 -4.95 -7.67 -2.88
C ILE A 31 -3.93 -7.82 -1.74
N GLY A 32 -4.14 -7.15 -0.60
CA GLY A 32 -3.21 -7.23 0.54
C GLY A 32 -3.08 -8.65 1.09
N GLN A 33 -4.20 -9.39 1.16
CA GLN A 33 -4.18 -10.82 1.50
C GLN A 33 -3.34 -11.62 0.48
N GLY A 34 -3.60 -11.43 -0.82
CA GLY A 34 -2.88 -12.16 -1.87
C GLY A 34 -1.36 -11.92 -1.82
N ILE A 35 -0.93 -10.68 -1.55
CA ILE A 35 0.51 -10.35 -1.41
C ILE A 35 1.08 -11.02 -0.15
N ALA A 36 0.38 -10.98 0.99
CA ALA A 36 0.83 -11.60 2.23
C ALA A 36 0.97 -13.13 2.10
N GLU A 37 0.02 -13.78 1.43
CA GLU A 37 0.07 -15.22 1.13
C GLU A 37 1.21 -15.57 0.18
N ALA A 38 1.44 -14.77 -0.87
CA ALA A 38 2.58 -14.95 -1.77
C ALA A 38 3.90 -14.81 -1.02
N PHE A 39 4.02 -13.77 -0.19
CA PHE A 39 5.22 -13.55 0.62
C PHE A 39 5.49 -14.72 1.57
N ALA A 40 4.46 -15.21 2.27
CA ALA A 40 4.58 -16.38 3.14
C ALA A 40 5.01 -17.64 2.36
N ARG A 41 4.48 -17.83 1.16
CA ARG A 41 4.80 -18.97 0.27
C ARG A 41 6.26 -18.94 -0.16
N HIS A 42 6.75 -17.81 -0.63
CA HIS A 42 8.11 -17.69 -1.17
C HIS A 42 9.18 -17.64 -0.08
N THR A 43 8.84 -17.14 1.12
CA THR A 43 9.68 -17.27 2.32
C THR A 43 9.57 -18.63 3.00
N LYS A 44 8.74 -19.55 2.48
CA LYS A 44 8.49 -20.89 3.04
C LYS A 44 8.08 -20.83 4.52
N GLY A 45 7.28 -19.83 4.88
CA GLY A 45 6.84 -19.58 6.25
C GLY A 45 7.90 -18.99 7.18
N ASN A 46 9.13 -18.75 6.71
CA ASN A 46 10.24 -18.18 7.49
C ASN A 46 10.27 -16.65 7.41
N ALA A 47 9.20 -15.99 7.81
CA ALA A 47 9.11 -14.53 7.86
C ALA A 47 8.19 -14.08 8.99
N HIS A 48 8.45 -12.90 9.56
CA HIS A 48 7.47 -12.22 10.38
C HIS A 48 6.41 -11.59 9.47
N ILE A 49 5.14 -11.91 9.71
CA ILE A 49 4.02 -11.46 8.90
C ILE A 49 3.00 -10.82 9.81
N VAL A 50 2.76 -9.53 9.59
CA VAL A 50 1.79 -8.75 10.36
C VAL A 50 0.71 -8.25 9.42
N ILE A 51 -0.53 -8.68 9.66
CA ILE A 51 -1.70 -8.17 8.96
C ILE A 51 -2.28 -7.01 9.76
N VAL A 52 -2.46 -5.86 9.12
CA VAL A 52 -3.05 -4.67 9.74
C VAL A 52 -4.38 -4.35 9.06
N GLY A 53 -5.44 -4.18 9.84
CA GLY A 53 -6.77 -3.88 9.31
C GLY A 53 -7.86 -3.93 10.38
N ARG A 54 -9.13 -4.05 9.97
CA ARG A 54 -10.29 -3.98 10.89
C ARG A 54 -10.84 -5.36 11.29
N ASN A 55 -10.71 -6.36 10.41
CA ASN A 55 -11.36 -7.65 10.59
C ASN A 55 -10.39 -8.69 11.18
N SER A 56 -10.40 -8.84 12.50
CA SER A 56 -9.56 -9.78 13.24
C SER A 56 -9.85 -11.25 12.89
N ALA A 57 -11.12 -11.60 12.69
CA ALA A 57 -11.52 -12.96 12.35
C ALA A 57 -10.98 -13.37 10.96
N ALA A 58 -11.10 -12.49 9.96
CA ALA A 58 -10.51 -12.72 8.65
C ALA A 58 -8.99 -12.85 8.72
N ALA A 59 -8.31 -11.98 9.49
CA ALA A 59 -6.88 -12.06 9.69
C ALA A 59 -6.45 -13.38 10.34
N ALA A 60 -7.16 -13.84 11.37
CA ALA A 60 -6.88 -15.11 12.04
C ALA A 60 -6.96 -16.30 11.07
N THR A 61 -8.00 -16.35 10.22
CA THR A 61 -8.14 -17.36 9.17
C THR A 61 -6.99 -17.33 8.19
N ILE A 62 -6.61 -16.13 7.71
CA ILE A 62 -5.50 -15.97 6.76
C ILE A 62 -4.18 -16.44 7.39
N LEU A 63 -3.85 -15.96 8.59
CA LEU A 63 -2.60 -16.29 9.30
C LEU A 63 -2.49 -17.79 9.60
N ALA A 64 -3.60 -18.44 9.94
CA ALA A 64 -3.67 -19.89 10.15
C ALA A 64 -3.48 -20.70 8.86
N GLY A 65 -3.86 -20.14 7.71
CA GLY A 65 -3.68 -20.75 6.39
C GLY A 65 -2.28 -20.59 5.79
N LEU A 66 -1.42 -19.75 6.38
CA LEU A 66 -0.06 -19.54 5.87
C LEU A 66 0.82 -20.79 6.07
N PRO A 67 1.74 -21.11 5.13
CA PRO A 67 2.65 -22.25 5.26
C PRO A 67 3.32 -22.28 6.63
N PRO A 68 3.48 -23.43 7.31
CA PRO A 68 4.05 -23.48 8.65
C PRO A 68 5.49 -22.95 8.68
N ALA A 69 5.90 -22.40 9.82
CA ALA A 69 7.29 -21.98 10.01
C ALA A 69 8.21 -23.21 9.98
N PRO A 70 9.44 -23.10 9.45
CA PRO A 70 10.41 -24.17 9.58
C PRO A 70 10.69 -24.53 11.04
N ALA A 71 11.06 -25.79 11.29
CA ALA A 71 11.41 -26.22 12.64
C ALA A 71 12.56 -25.36 13.20
N GLY A 72 12.34 -24.81 14.41
CA GLY A 72 13.32 -23.93 15.08
C GLY A 72 13.31 -22.48 14.60
N ALA A 73 12.50 -22.10 13.61
CA ALA A 73 12.36 -20.70 13.21
C ALA A 73 11.53 -19.92 14.24
N ASN A 74 12.06 -18.79 14.70
CA ASN A 74 11.34 -17.86 15.57
C ASN A 74 10.69 -16.77 14.71
N VAL A 75 9.45 -17.00 14.26
CA VAL A 75 8.71 -16.06 13.43
C VAL A 75 7.41 -15.63 14.09
N THR A 76 7.00 -14.38 13.82
CA THR A 76 5.76 -13.81 14.35
C THR A 76 4.70 -13.80 13.27
N ARG A 77 3.49 -14.28 13.60
CA ARG A 77 2.29 -14.13 12.77
C ARG A 77 1.27 -13.41 13.61
N ASP A 78 0.96 -12.17 13.24
CA ASP A 78 0.15 -11.32 14.09
C ASP A 78 -0.86 -10.47 13.32
N PHE A 79 -1.91 -10.09 14.02
CA PHE A 79 -2.91 -9.15 13.55
C PHE A 79 -2.88 -7.89 14.44
N VAL A 80 -2.80 -6.72 13.80
CA VAL A 80 -2.90 -5.44 14.50
C VAL A 80 -4.17 -4.70 14.03
N PRO A 81 -5.13 -4.44 14.94
CA PRO A 81 -6.32 -3.69 14.58
C PRO A 81 -5.96 -2.24 14.26
N CYS A 82 -6.45 -1.74 13.13
CA CYS A 82 -6.28 -0.35 12.73
C CYS A 82 -7.49 0.11 11.92
N ASP A 83 -8.05 1.24 12.32
CA ASP A 83 -8.96 2.01 11.48
C ASP A 83 -8.16 3.06 10.70
N LEU A 84 -8.11 2.92 9.37
CA LEU A 84 -7.38 3.83 8.50
C LEU A 84 -8.14 5.14 8.23
N THR A 85 -9.38 5.26 8.71
CA THR A 85 -10.13 6.52 8.69
C THR A 85 -9.78 7.45 9.87
N SER A 86 -8.97 6.97 10.82
CA SER A 86 -8.45 7.78 11.92
C SER A 86 -6.93 7.86 11.88
N ILE A 87 -6.39 9.05 11.61
CA ILE A 87 -4.95 9.34 11.59
C ILE A 87 -4.35 9.13 12.99
N ALA A 88 -5.08 9.46 14.06
CA ALA A 88 -4.65 9.14 15.41
C ALA A 88 -4.52 7.62 15.63
N SER A 89 -5.44 6.80 15.12
CA SER A 89 -5.32 5.34 15.16
C SER A 89 -4.09 4.86 14.38
N VAL A 90 -3.89 5.41 13.17
CA VAL A 90 -2.75 5.09 12.32
C VAL A 90 -1.42 5.38 13.01
N LYS A 91 -1.26 6.58 13.58
CA LYS A 91 -0.03 6.98 14.29
C LYS A 91 0.27 6.05 15.46
N ARG A 92 -0.73 5.68 16.27
CA ARG A 92 -0.56 4.72 17.38
C ARG A 92 -0.12 3.35 16.90
N VAL A 93 -0.72 2.85 15.81
CA VAL A 93 -0.37 1.55 15.23
C VAL A 93 1.04 1.57 14.66
N ALA A 94 1.43 2.63 13.94
CA ALA A 94 2.79 2.79 13.42
C ALA A 94 3.83 2.79 14.55
N ALA A 95 3.61 3.57 15.61
CA ALA A 95 4.51 3.60 16.77
C ALA A 95 4.63 2.22 17.46
N SER A 96 3.51 1.54 17.66
CA SER A 96 3.48 0.18 18.25
C SER A 96 4.25 -0.83 17.38
N LEU A 97 4.04 -0.80 16.06
CA LEU A 97 4.75 -1.68 15.13
C LEU A 97 6.25 -1.39 15.10
N GLY A 98 6.66 -0.12 15.05
CA GLY A 98 8.08 0.27 15.08
C GLY A 98 8.80 -0.13 16.36
N ALA A 99 8.12 -0.10 17.51
CA ALA A 99 8.66 -0.58 18.77
C ALA A 99 8.82 -2.11 18.82
N ARG A 100 7.91 -2.85 18.18
CA ARG A 100 7.90 -4.32 18.16
C ARG A 100 8.83 -4.92 17.10
N PHE A 101 8.99 -4.21 15.98
CA PHE A 101 9.78 -4.63 14.83
C PHE A 101 10.80 -3.54 14.51
N PRO A 102 11.99 -3.54 15.14
CA PRO A 102 12.98 -2.48 14.96
C PRO A 102 13.59 -2.45 13.55
N ARG A 103 13.38 -3.50 12.75
CA ARG A 103 13.75 -3.57 11.33
C ARG A 103 12.54 -4.07 10.54
N ILE A 104 12.11 -3.29 9.56
CA ILE A 104 10.98 -3.62 8.69
C ILE A 104 11.47 -3.67 7.25
N ASN A 105 11.35 -4.82 6.61
CA ASN A 105 11.87 -5.03 5.26
C ASN A 105 10.82 -4.69 4.20
N LEU A 106 9.56 -5.05 4.45
CA LEU A 106 8.45 -4.79 3.53
C LEU A 106 7.32 -4.06 4.26
N LEU A 107 6.96 -2.87 3.80
CA LEU A 107 5.72 -2.18 4.15
C LEU A 107 4.80 -2.15 2.94
N VAL A 108 3.67 -2.83 2.99
CA VAL A 108 2.70 -2.91 1.89
C VAL A 108 1.38 -2.30 2.33
N THR A 109 0.91 -1.28 1.60
CA THR A 109 -0.37 -0.59 1.86
C THR A 109 -1.33 -0.78 0.69
N THR A 110 -2.40 -1.55 0.89
CA THR A 110 -3.35 -1.90 -0.17
C THR A 110 -4.77 -1.43 0.10
N ALA A 111 -5.01 -0.84 1.27
CA ALA A 111 -6.36 -0.49 1.67
C ALA A 111 -6.99 0.52 0.70
N GLY A 112 -8.13 0.12 0.14
CA GLY A 112 -9.01 1.00 -0.62
C GLY A 112 -10.26 1.31 0.19
N ALA A 113 -10.86 2.45 -0.11
CA ALA A 113 -12.18 2.82 0.34
C ALA A 113 -12.95 3.34 -0.89
N ILE A 114 -14.21 2.95 -1.01
CA ILE A 114 -15.15 3.52 -1.96
C ILE A 114 -16.37 3.90 -1.14
N ASN A 115 -16.62 5.20 -1.04
CA ASN A 115 -17.77 5.71 -0.33
C ASN A 115 -18.58 6.65 -1.23
N PHE A 116 -19.69 6.16 -1.76
CA PHE A 116 -20.58 6.95 -2.61
C PHE A 116 -21.49 7.91 -1.83
N GLU A 117 -21.52 7.81 -0.50
CA GLU A 117 -22.35 8.65 0.36
C GLU A 117 -21.63 9.89 0.88
N SER A 118 -20.33 10.08 0.53
CA SER A 118 -19.48 11.17 1.00
C SER A 118 -19.52 11.31 2.52
N ALA A 119 -18.67 10.58 3.24
CA ALA A 119 -18.57 10.69 4.70
C ALA A 119 -17.32 11.44 5.12
N ILE A 120 -17.46 12.20 6.20
CA ILE A 120 -16.37 12.92 6.85
C ILE A 120 -15.98 12.16 8.14
N THR A 121 -14.69 11.99 8.37
CA THR A 121 -14.15 11.36 9.59
C THR A 121 -14.33 12.27 10.80
N SER A 122 -14.13 11.74 12.00
CA SER A 122 -14.12 12.57 13.22
C SER A 122 -13.00 13.62 13.25
N GLU A 123 -12.01 13.49 12.36
CA GLU A 123 -10.87 14.41 12.21
C GLU A 123 -11.10 15.41 11.06
N GLY A 124 -12.31 15.45 10.48
CA GLY A 124 -12.68 16.43 9.44
C GLY A 124 -12.20 16.08 8.03
N LEU A 125 -11.74 14.85 7.79
CA LEU A 125 -11.25 14.39 6.48
C LEU A 125 -12.34 13.68 5.70
N GLU A 126 -12.31 13.76 4.38
CA GLU A 126 -13.12 12.83 3.60
C GLU A 126 -12.57 11.40 3.79
N VAL A 127 -13.47 10.43 4.01
CA VAL A 127 -13.11 9.05 4.38
C VAL A 127 -12.21 8.36 3.35
N SER A 128 -12.50 8.53 2.07
CA SER A 128 -11.68 7.99 0.99
C SER A 128 -10.33 8.69 0.94
N ALA A 129 -10.24 10.01 1.07
CA ALA A 129 -8.98 10.75 1.14
C ALA A 129 -8.11 10.32 2.34
N ALA A 130 -8.73 10.13 3.50
CA ALA A 130 -8.09 9.59 4.71
C ALA A 130 -7.42 8.24 4.43
N VAL A 131 -8.16 7.31 3.80
CA VAL A 131 -7.65 5.97 3.48
C VAL A 131 -6.65 6.00 2.33
N TRP A 132 -6.96 6.67 1.22
CA TRP A 132 -6.19 6.68 -0.02
C TRP A 132 -4.82 7.31 0.15
N TYR A 133 -4.68 8.37 0.96
CA TYR A 133 -3.45 9.12 1.05
C TYR A 133 -2.95 9.35 2.49
N TYR A 134 -3.73 10.01 3.34
CA TYR A 134 -3.22 10.47 4.66
C TYR A 134 -2.79 9.31 5.57
N ALA A 135 -3.53 8.21 5.59
CA ALA A 135 -3.15 7.02 6.34
C ALA A 135 -1.84 6.41 5.83
N ARG A 136 -1.63 6.37 4.50
CA ARG A 136 -0.38 5.85 3.89
C ARG A 136 0.81 6.72 4.26
N TRP A 137 0.65 8.04 4.20
CA TRP A 137 1.66 9.00 4.62
C TRP A 137 2.05 8.81 6.09
N ALA A 138 1.06 8.80 6.98
CA ALA A 138 1.30 8.67 8.42
C ALA A 138 1.92 7.31 8.79
N LEU A 139 1.51 6.21 8.14
CA LEU A 139 2.12 4.89 8.31
C LEU A 139 3.58 4.88 7.87
N LEU A 140 3.86 5.37 6.66
CA LEU A 140 5.22 5.39 6.13
C LEU A 140 6.12 6.22 7.03
N ALA A 141 5.70 7.42 7.41
CA ALA A 141 6.51 8.29 8.24
C ALA A 141 6.81 7.67 9.62
N GLY A 142 5.78 7.12 10.28
CA GLY A 142 5.94 6.50 11.61
C GLY A 142 6.80 5.23 11.58
N LEU A 143 6.82 4.50 10.46
CA LEU A 143 7.62 3.27 10.29
C LEU A 143 8.98 3.52 9.62
N LEU A 144 9.23 4.72 9.10
CA LEU A 144 10.45 5.07 8.40
C LEU A 144 11.72 4.77 9.22
N PRO A 145 11.78 5.02 10.55
CA PRO A 145 12.95 4.67 11.35
C PRO A 145 13.31 3.18 11.27
N ALA A 146 12.32 2.29 11.36
CA ALA A 146 12.53 0.84 11.30
C ALA A 146 12.88 0.36 9.88
N ILE A 147 12.33 1.01 8.85
CA ILE A 147 12.67 0.74 7.44
C ILE A 147 14.12 1.17 7.16
N ARG A 148 14.54 2.34 7.64
CA ARG A 148 15.94 2.80 7.58
C ARG A 148 16.89 1.87 8.33
N ALA A 149 16.47 1.37 9.49
CA ALA A 149 17.28 0.44 10.28
C ALA A 149 17.50 -0.90 9.57
N ALA A 150 16.50 -1.42 8.84
CA ALA A 150 16.68 -2.59 7.98
C ALA A 150 17.73 -2.32 6.88
N HIS A 151 17.58 -1.20 6.16
CA HIS A 151 18.54 -0.81 5.12
C HIS A 151 19.97 -0.64 5.67
N ALA A 152 20.13 0.06 6.79
CA ALA A 152 21.42 0.29 7.43
C ALA A 152 22.10 -1.02 7.89
N ALA A 153 21.31 -2.06 8.16
CA ALA A 153 21.81 -3.40 8.48
C ALA A 153 22.17 -4.24 7.23
N GLY A 154 22.06 -3.67 6.03
CA GLY A 154 22.30 -4.38 4.76
C GLY A 154 21.15 -5.29 4.33
N GLU A 155 19.95 -5.13 4.91
CA GLU A 155 18.76 -5.88 4.54
C GLU A 155 17.96 -5.15 3.44
N ASP A 156 17.00 -5.85 2.80
CA ASP A 156 16.06 -5.17 1.91
C ASP A 156 15.17 -4.22 2.72
N ALA A 157 14.89 -3.05 2.16
CA ALA A 157 13.95 -2.07 2.68
C ALA A 157 13.08 -1.57 1.53
N ARG A 158 11.81 -2.00 1.52
CA ARG A 158 10.90 -1.86 0.39
C ARG A 158 9.53 -1.42 0.86
N VAL A 159 8.98 -0.39 0.23
CA VAL A 159 7.66 0.17 0.53
C VAL A 159 6.80 0.09 -0.71
N MET A 160 5.56 -0.37 -0.55
CA MET A 160 4.56 -0.43 -1.62
C MET A 160 3.27 0.27 -1.20
N ALA A 161 2.73 1.06 -2.12
CA ALA A 161 1.34 1.49 -2.10
C ALA A 161 0.65 0.91 -3.33
N VAL A 162 -0.32 0.03 -3.12
CA VAL A 162 -1.19 -0.44 -4.21
C VAL A 162 -2.37 0.52 -4.30
N PHE A 163 -2.47 1.18 -5.44
CA PHE A 163 -3.56 2.07 -5.80
C PHE A 163 -3.68 2.18 -7.33
N SER A 164 -3.55 3.37 -7.93
CA SER A 164 -3.82 3.63 -9.34
C SER A 164 -2.63 4.27 -10.06
N ALA A 165 -1.43 3.72 -9.86
CA ALA A 165 -0.20 4.23 -10.48
C ALA A 165 -0.36 4.47 -12.00
N GLY A 166 0.22 5.55 -12.51
CA GLY A 166 0.11 5.94 -13.92
C GLY A 166 -1.25 6.47 -14.35
N GLN A 167 -2.25 6.53 -13.44
CA GLN A 167 -3.55 7.17 -13.67
C GLN A 167 -3.64 8.55 -12.99
N GLY A 168 -2.48 9.12 -12.63
CA GLY A 168 -2.39 10.44 -11.98
C GLY A 168 -2.95 11.56 -12.87
N THR A 169 -3.60 12.54 -12.24
CA THR A 169 -4.07 13.77 -12.90
C THR A 169 -3.44 15.00 -12.27
N ALA A 170 -3.62 16.17 -12.90
CA ALA A 170 -3.23 17.43 -12.30
C ALA A 170 -4.02 17.67 -10.99
N LEU A 171 -3.39 18.36 -10.04
CA LEU A 171 -3.99 18.63 -8.73
C LEU A 171 -4.84 19.89 -8.77
N ASP A 172 -6.01 19.85 -8.12
CA ASP A 172 -6.79 21.03 -7.78
C ASP A 172 -6.30 21.58 -6.44
N LEU A 173 -5.48 22.63 -6.50
CA LEU A 173 -4.95 23.29 -5.30
C LEU A 173 -6.06 23.91 -4.44
N GLY A 174 -7.27 24.14 -4.98
CA GLY A 174 -8.43 24.58 -4.24
C GLY A 174 -9.21 23.47 -3.54
N ASP A 175 -8.78 22.20 -3.66
CA ASP A 175 -9.44 21.03 -3.09
C ASP A 175 -8.46 19.89 -2.72
N LEU A 176 -7.32 20.21 -2.09
CA LEU A 176 -6.31 19.20 -1.70
C LEU A 176 -6.82 18.15 -0.69
N GLY A 177 -7.89 18.46 0.04
CA GLY A 177 -8.60 17.49 0.90
C GLY A 177 -9.54 16.56 0.13
N LEU A 178 -9.67 16.72 -1.18
CA LEU A 178 -10.59 16.02 -2.09
C LEU A 178 -12.07 16.13 -1.67
N GLN A 179 -12.42 17.11 -0.83
CA GLN A 179 -13.76 17.22 -0.29
C GLN A 179 -14.77 17.61 -1.36
N LYS A 180 -14.43 18.54 -2.26
CA LYS A 180 -15.34 18.96 -3.36
C LYS A 180 -15.47 17.87 -4.41
N ALA A 181 -14.36 17.25 -4.80
CA ALA A 181 -14.32 16.17 -5.80
C ALA A 181 -15.10 14.92 -5.33
N LEU A 182 -15.18 14.69 -4.02
CA LEU A 182 -15.89 13.57 -3.41
C LEU A 182 -17.25 13.94 -2.80
N LYS A 183 -17.62 15.24 -2.77
CA LYS A 183 -18.94 15.71 -2.31
C LYS A 183 -20.05 15.21 -3.24
N PRO A 184 -21.24 14.83 -2.74
CA PRO A 184 -22.18 14.08 -3.55
C PRO A 184 -23.09 15.00 -4.36
N VAL A 185 -23.09 14.81 -5.69
CA VAL A 185 -24.22 14.16 -6.38
C VAL A 185 -23.67 13.12 -7.38
N ARG A 186 -23.40 11.92 -6.89
CA ARG A 186 -23.51 10.61 -7.59
C ARG A 186 -22.79 10.35 -8.92
N ASP A 187 -21.92 11.19 -9.45
CA ASP A 187 -21.24 10.82 -10.69
C ASP A 187 -19.89 10.12 -10.47
N PHE A 188 -19.66 9.10 -11.30
CA PHE A 188 -18.41 8.34 -11.36
C PHE A 188 -17.23 9.23 -11.78
N ALA A 189 -17.50 10.43 -12.34
CA ALA A 189 -16.49 11.37 -12.78
C ALA A 189 -15.76 12.02 -11.59
N GLY A 190 -16.48 12.48 -10.56
CA GLY A 190 -15.88 12.99 -9.32
C GLY A 190 -14.96 11.98 -8.64
N PHE A 191 -15.43 10.72 -8.53
CA PHE A 191 -14.63 9.60 -8.01
C PHE A 191 -13.35 9.37 -8.84
N ARG A 192 -13.44 9.37 -10.18
CA ARG A 192 -12.26 9.24 -11.06
C ARG A 192 -11.30 10.42 -10.91
N THR A 193 -11.81 11.64 -10.81
CA THR A 193 -11.00 12.85 -10.60
C THR A 193 -10.26 12.78 -9.27
N ALA A 194 -10.96 12.48 -8.18
CA ALA A 194 -10.35 12.34 -6.86
C ALA A 194 -9.34 11.19 -6.81
N GLY A 195 -9.66 10.05 -7.43
CA GLY A 195 -8.72 8.92 -7.55
C GLY A 195 -7.48 9.27 -8.38
N GLY A 196 -7.62 10.06 -9.46
CA GLY A 196 -6.49 10.56 -10.24
C GLY A 196 -5.59 11.50 -9.44
N GLN A 197 -6.17 12.43 -8.69
CA GLN A 197 -5.41 13.31 -7.81
C GLN A 197 -4.71 12.53 -6.69
N ALA A 198 -5.40 11.60 -6.02
CA ALA A 198 -4.81 10.75 -4.99
C ALA A 198 -3.67 9.86 -5.54
N SER A 199 -3.78 9.42 -6.80
CA SER A 199 -2.69 8.71 -7.48
C SER A 199 -1.45 9.61 -7.64
N THR A 200 -1.63 10.86 -8.07
CA THR A 200 -0.55 11.86 -8.12
C THR A 200 0.02 12.15 -6.73
N TYR A 201 -0.79 12.18 -5.66
CA TYR A 201 -0.29 12.37 -4.29
C TYR A 201 0.68 11.27 -3.86
N ILE A 202 0.36 10.01 -4.16
CA ILE A 202 1.21 8.85 -3.82
C ILE A 202 2.50 8.87 -4.66
N ASP A 203 2.40 9.19 -5.95
CA ASP A 203 3.56 9.34 -6.84
C ASP A 203 4.55 10.39 -6.31
N LEU A 204 4.03 11.57 -5.96
CA LEU A 204 4.78 12.68 -5.40
C LEU A 204 5.42 12.32 -4.04
N MET A 205 4.65 11.67 -3.16
CA MET A 205 5.14 11.18 -1.88
C MET A 205 6.33 10.22 -2.08
N PHE A 206 6.19 9.18 -2.90
CA PHE A 206 7.25 8.20 -3.08
C PHE A 206 8.49 8.76 -3.78
N LYS A 207 8.33 9.70 -4.73
CA LYS A 207 9.47 10.39 -5.34
C LYS A 207 10.32 11.13 -4.29
N ASP A 208 9.68 11.85 -3.38
CA ASP A 208 10.37 12.60 -2.33
C ASP A 208 10.97 11.70 -1.24
N TYR A 209 10.22 10.70 -0.77
CA TYR A 209 10.77 9.73 0.19
C TYR A 209 11.96 8.98 -0.42
N ALA A 210 11.92 8.61 -1.70
CA ALA A 210 13.06 8.02 -2.39
C ALA A 210 14.27 8.96 -2.43
N ALA A 211 14.08 10.25 -2.75
CA ALA A 211 15.16 11.24 -2.80
C ALA A 211 15.82 11.43 -1.42
N ARG A 212 15.04 11.40 -0.34
CA ARG A 212 15.52 11.54 1.05
C ARG A 212 16.06 10.24 1.66
N ASN A 213 15.92 9.11 0.97
CA ASN A 213 16.29 7.78 1.48
C ASN A 213 16.98 6.95 0.39
N PRO A 214 18.17 7.35 -0.07
CA PRO A 214 18.89 6.60 -1.10
C PRO A 214 19.14 5.16 -0.66
N GLY A 215 18.91 4.21 -1.55
CA GLY A 215 19.05 2.78 -1.27
C GLY A 215 17.76 2.06 -0.83
N ILE A 216 16.70 2.79 -0.48
CA ILE A 216 15.38 2.24 -0.15
C ILE A 216 14.48 2.25 -1.39
N THR A 217 13.68 1.20 -1.57
CA THR A 217 12.75 1.06 -2.70
C THR A 217 11.34 1.53 -2.32
N PHE A 218 10.71 2.32 -3.20
CA PHE A 218 9.34 2.80 -3.07
C PHE A 218 8.56 2.50 -4.36
N VAL A 219 7.48 1.72 -4.28
CA VAL A 219 6.71 1.25 -5.43
C VAL A 219 5.26 1.67 -5.33
N HIS A 220 4.82 2.59 -6.19
CA HIS A 220 3.40 2.83 -6.40
C HIS A 220 2.89 1.89 -7.49
N ALA A 221 1.93 1.03 -7.16
CA ALA A 221 1.49 -0.01 -8.07
C ALA A 221 0.03 0.16 -8.49
N HIS A 222 -0.25 -0.10 -9.77
CA HIS A 222 -1.59 -0.26 -10.32
C HIS A 222 -1.87 -1.75 -10.49
N PRO A 223 -2.81 -2.36 -9.74
CA PRO A 223 -3.01 -3.80 -9.75
C PRO A 223 -3.84 -4.30 -10.95
N GLY A 224 -4.43 -3.39 -11.74
CA GLY A 224 -5.47 -3.73 -12.70
C GLY A 224 -6.78 -4.11 -12.02
N LEU A 225 -7.65 -4.83 -12.74
CA LEU A 225 -8.92 -5.31 -12.20
C LEU A 225 -8.73 -6.61 -11.43
N VAL A 226 -9.10 -6.63 -10.14
CA VAL A 226 -8.90 -7.79 -9.26
C VAL A 226 -10.19 -8.16 -8.55
N ASP A 227 -10.52 -9.45 -8.52
CA ASP A 227 -11.72 -9.97 -7.85
C ASP A 227 -11.61 -9.79 -6.33
N THR A 228 -12.11 -8.65 -5.86
CA THR A 228 -12.06 -8.23 -4.45
C THR A 228 -13.45 -7.85 -3.95
N PRO A 229 -13.69 -7.86 -2.63
CA PRO A 229 -14.93 -7.31 -2.07
C PRO A 229 -15.17 -5.85 -2.48
N LEU A 230 -14.10 -5.05 -2.64
CA LEU A 230 -14.20 -3.65 -3.07
C LEU A 230 -14.67 -3.52 -4.52
N LEU A 231 -14.19 -4.37 -5.43
CA LEU A 231 -14.68 -4.38 -6.81
C LEU A 231 -16.18 -4.66 -6.87
N LYS A 232 -16.66 -5.59 -6.04
CA LYS A 232 -18.08 -5.99 -5.95
C LYS A 232 -18.98 -4.90 -5.42
N SER A 233 -18.46 -3.87 -4.75
CA SER A 233 -19.24 -2.71 -4.29
C SER A 233 -19.38 -1.62 -5.36
N VAL A 234 -18.72 -1.73 -6.52
CA VAL A 234 -18.83 -0.78 -7.62
C VAL A 234 -19.83 -1.31 -8.66
N PRO A 235 -20.78 -0.49 -9.15
CA PRO A 235 -21.75 -0.92 -10.16
C PRO A 235 -21.11 -0.98 -11.56
N LEU A 236 -20.20 -1.93 -11.76
CA LEU A 236 -19.58 -2.20 -13.06
C LEU A 236 -20.35 -3.26 -13.85
N ASN A 237 -20.15 -3.26 -15.18
CA ASN A 237 -20.70 -4.29 -16.05
C ASN A 237 -20.15 -5.68 -15.64
N PRO A 238 -21.02 -6.70 -15.45
CA PRO A 238 -20.60 -8.06 -15.11
C PRO A 238 -19.54 -8.66 -16.04
N ASP A 239 -19.58 -8.36 -17.34
CA ASP A 239 -18.59 -8.84 -18.31
C ASP A 239 -17.21 -8.25 -18.03
N ILE A 240 -17.15 -6.99 -17.55
CA ILE A 240 -15.90 -6.37 -17.10
C ILE A 240 -15.41 -7.07 -15.82
N VAL A 241 -16.30 -7.30 -14.85
CA VAL A 241 -15.96 -7.99 -13.60
C VAL A 241 -15.44 -9.41 -13.86
N ALA A 242 -15.96 -10.12 -14.87
CA ALA A 242 -15.50 -11.44 -15.27
C ALA A 242 -14.05 -11.48 -15.80
N THR A 243 -13.48 -10.33 -16.20
CA THR A 243 -12.07 -10.22 -16.61
C THR A 243 -11.12 -10.02 -15.43
N ALA A 244 -11.65 -9.82 -14.22
CA ALA A 244 -10.83 -9.56 -13.04
C ALA A 244 -9.98 -10.77 -12.69
N LYS A 245 -8.68 -10.56 -12.44
CA LYS A 245 -7.80 -11.63 -11.99
C LYS A 245 -8.04 -11.98 -10.53
N SER A 246 -7.69 -13.22 -10.16
CA SER A 246 -7.77 -13.64 -8.77
C SER A 246 -6.79 -12.87 -7.88
N ILE A 247 -7.09 -12.80 -6.58
CA ILE A 247 -6.19 -12.19 -5.60
C ILE A 247 -4.84 -12.91 -5.52
N GLU A 248 -4.79 -14.22 -5.80
CA GLU A 248 -3.56 -15.00 -5.83
C GLU A 248 -2.65 -14.54 -6.98
N VAL A 249 -3.21 -14.45 -8.19
CA VAL A 249 -2.47 -14.00 -9.37
C VAL A 249 -2.01 -12.55 -9.18
N CYS A 250 -2.88 -11.69 -8.65
CA CYS A 250 -2.48 -10.32 -8.33
C CYS A 250 -1.35 -10.29 -7.29
N GLY A 251 -1.49 -11.03 -6.18
CA GLY A 251 -0.49 -11.09 -5.11
C GLY A 251 0.91 -11.47 -5.60
N GLU A 252 1.00 -12.43 -6.51
CA GLU A 252 2.26 -12.86 -7.14
C GLU A 252 2.92 -11.74 -7.94
N HIS A 253 2.16 -11.06 -8.81
CA HIS A 253 2.69 -9.99 -9.66
C HIS A 253 3.07 -8.75 -8.83
N GLN A 254 2.28 -8.41 -7.81
CA GLN A 254 2.56 -7.26 -6.95
C GLN A 254 3.75 -7.52 -6.01
N LEU A 255 3.90 -8.73 -5.47
CA LEU A 255 5.12 -9.10 -4.74
C LEU A 255 6.35 -9.05 -5.67
N TYR A 256 6.23 -9.57 -6.89
CA TYR A 256 7.30 -9.48 -7.89
C TYR A 256 7.69 -8.05 -8.20
N ALA A 257 6.71 -7.17 -8.42
CA ALA A 257 6.93 -5.76 -8.65
C ALA A 257 7.75 -5.14 -7.49
N LEU A 258 7.37 -5.45 -6.25
CA LEU A 258 8.06 -4.95 -5.06
C LEU A 258 9.50 -5.45 -4.94
N LEU A 259 9.73 -6.75 -5.14
CA LEU A 259 11.04 -7.38 -5.00
C LEU A 259 11.99 -7.05 -6.14
N LYS A 260 11.47 -6.86 -7.35
CA LYS A 260 12.26 -6.54 -8.54
C LYS A 260 12.63 -5.06 -8.64
N ALA A 261 11.77 -4.16 -8.15
CA ALA A 261 11.99 -2.73 -8.29
C ALA A 261 13.36 -2.32 -7.72
N PRO A 262 14.09 -1.41 -8.40
CA PRO A 262 15.36 -0.90 -7.92
C PRO A 262 15.17 -0.01 -6.69
N ALA A 263 16.28 0.39 -6.05
CA ALA A 263 16.25 1.47 -5.08
C ALA A 263 15.77 2.77 -5.76
N GLY A 264 14.98 3.57 -5.04
CA GLY A 264 14.32 4.76 -5.57
C GLY A 264 12.82 4.58 -5.72
N ALA A 265 12.19 5.52 -6.43
CA ALA A 265 10.76 5.50 -6.72
C ALA A 265 10.48 4.80 -8.05
N SER A 266 9.57 3.84 -8.05
CA SER A 266 9.08 3.16 -9.25
C SER A 266 7.56 3.19 -9.29
N ARG A 267 7.03 3.19 -10.50
CA ARG A 267 5.62 2.93 -10.74
C ARG A 267 5.49 1.64 -11.51
N THR A 268 4.56 0.78 -11.09
CA THR A 268 4.40 -0.53 -11.71
C THR A 268 2.96 -0.80 -12.13
N GLY A 269 2.81 -1.47 -13.27
CA GLY A 269 1.56 -1.91 -13.84
C GLY A 269 1.02 -3.18 -13.19
N GLN A 270 -0.07 -3.67 -13.79
CA GLN A 270 -0.86 -4.77 -13.26
C GLN A 270 -0.07 -6.09 -13.19
N ASP A 271 0.93 -6.25 -14.04
CA ASP A 271 1.76 -7.45 -14.12
C ASP A 271 3.18 -7.21 -13.59
N GLY A 272 3.37 -6.12 -12.84
CA GLY A 272 4.65 -5.75 -12.22
C GLY A 272 5.70 -5.24 -13.20
N ASP A 273 5.27 -4.82 -14.39
CA ASP A 273 6.07 -4.07 -15.36
C ASP A 273 6.26 -2.61 -14.91
N ASP A 274 7.42 -2.03 -15.21
CA ASP A 274 7.68 -0.60 -14.98
C ASP A 274 6.88 0.24 -15.99
N ILE A 275 6.12 1.21 -15.49
CA ILE A 275 5.25 2.09 -16.30
C ILE A 275 5.78 3.53 -16.37
N GLY A 276 7.07 3.73 -16.08
CA GLY A 276 7.77 5.02 -16.17
C GLY A 276 7.52 5.93 -14.98
N THR A 277 8.11 7.13 -15.00
CA THR A 277 8.17 8.04 -13.84
C THR A 277 7.62 9.45 -14.09
N ASP A 278 7.06 9.71 -15.27
CA ASP A 278 6.46 11.01 -15.61
C ASP A 278 5.30 11.37 -14.68
N LEU A 279 5.44 12.47 -13.94
CA LEU A 279 4.44 12.94 -12.98
C LEU A 279 3.73 14.19 -13.51
N PRO A 280 2.39 14.31 -13.37
CA PRO A 280 1.63 15.47 -13.79
C PRO A 280 1.67 16.60 -12.74
N ALA A 281 2.86 16.92 -12.19
CA ALA A 281 3.00 17.92 -11.13
C ALA A 281 4.38 18.61 -11.16
N THR A 282 4.38 19.90 -10.82
CA THR A 282 5.60 20.72 -10.64
C THR A 282 6.12 20.63 -9.21
N GLU A 283 7.35 21.09 -8.96
CA GLU A 283 7.90 21.18 -7.60
C GLU A 283 7.12 22.14 -6.70
N GLU A 284 6.55 23.21 -7.26
CA GLU A 284 5.68 24.12 -6.51
C GLU A 284 4.41 23.42 -6.04
N VAL A 285 3.77 22.65 -6.94
CA VAL A 285 2.58 21.84 -6.64
C VAL A 285 2.89 20.78 -5.59
N GLN A 286 4.09 20.17 -5.63
CA GLN A 286 4.58 19.34 -4.52
C GLN A 286 4.50 20.13 -3.23
N ARG A 287 5.28 21.21 -3.09
CA ARG A 287 5.41 21.91 -1.81
C ARG A 287 4.06 22.27 -1.18
N THR A 288 3.12 22.79 -1.96
CA THR A 288 1.76 23.10 -1.48
C THR A 288 1.01 21.88 -0.95
N LEU A 289 1.14 20.72 -1.61
CA LEU A 289 0.58 19.46 -1.10
C LEU A 289 1.23 19.03 0.22
N TRP A 290 2.53 19.25 0.42
CA TRP A 290 3.22 18.87 1.66
C TRP A 290 2.75 19.73 2.82
N GLU A 291 2.69 21.06 2.63
CA GLU A 291 2.20 22.00 3.63
C GLU A 291 0.77 21.62 4.09
N HIS A 292 -0.12 21.36 3.13
CA HIS A 292 -1.48 20.86 3.41
C HIS A 292 -1.48 19.51 4.14
N THR A 293 -0.62 18.59 3.72
CA THR A 293 -0.53 17.25 4.32
C THR A 293 -0.07 17.32 5.76
N GLU A 294 0.95 18.13 6.05
CA GLU A 294 1.51 18.33 7.40
C GLU A 294 0.50 19.01 8.34
N GLU A 295 -0.25 20.00 7.83
CA GLU A 295 -1.36 20.63 8.54
C GLU A 295 -2.44 19.61 8.90
N VAL A 296 -2.88 18.80 7.92
CA VAL A 296 -3.92 17.77 8.10
C VAL A 296 -3.51 16.69 9.10
N ILE A 297 -2.29 16.16 9.01
CA ILE A 297 -1.85 15.08 9.89
C ILE A 297 -1.38 15.60 11.26
N GLY A 298 -1.17 16.91 11.42
CA GLY A 298 -0.70 17.54 12.65
C GLY A 298 0.74 17.23 12.99
N GLY A 299 1.65 17.32 12.01
CA GLY A 299 3.08 17.02 12.15
C GLY A 299 3.39 15.54 12.44
N ILE A 300 4.61 15.11 12.13
CA ILE A 300 5.15 13.81 12.56
C ILE A 300 6.43 14.15 13.31
N GLU A 301 6.30 14.38 14.62
CA GLU A 301 7.45 14.46 15.54
C GLU A 301 7.93 13.06 15.91
#